data_AF-A0AAW8ARN4-F1
#
_entry.id   AF-A0AAW8ARN4-F1
#
_cell.length_a   1.000
_cell.length_b   1.000
_cell.length_c   1.000
_cell.angle_alpha   90.00
_cell.angle_beta   90.00
_cell.angle_gamma   90.00
#
_symmetry.space_group_name_H-M   'P 1'
#
loop_
_entity.id
_entity.type
_entity.pdbx_description
1 polymer ?
#
loop_
_entity_poly.entity_id
_entity_poly.type
_entity_poly.pdbx_seq_one_letter_code
_entity_poly.pdbx_strand_id
1 'polypeptide(L)' 'DPGIGLRNNGRRVLTYSDLKSTFQDPDGREPNRTIELHLTGHMEKFSWSFNGIKFSDAEPLRLKYGERLRITLVNDTMMT' A
#
# COMPACT_ATOMS: atom_id res chain seq x y z
N ASP A 1 8.91 2.98 12.41
CA ASP A 1 9.11 2.17 13.64
C ASP A 1 9.80 0.87 13.24
N PRO A 2 10.94 0.50 13.84
CA PRO A 2 11.66 -0.75 13.54
C PRO A 2 10.91 -2.02 13.97
N GLY A 3 9.85 -1.91 14.79
CA GLY A 3 9.06 -3.05 15.23
C GLY A 3 9.54 -3.67 16.55
N ILE A 4 8.84 -4.73 16.98
CA ILE A 4 9.08 -5.41 18.27
C ILE A 4 10.46 -6.09 18.25
N GLY A 5 11.23 -5.94 19.34
CA GLY A 5 12.55 -6.56 19.51
C GLY A 5 13.71 -5.89 18.75
N LEU A 6 13.43 -4.89 17.91
CA LEU A 6 14.44 -4.21 17.09
C LEU A 6 14.78 -2.79 17.58
N ARG A 7 14.15 -2.34 18.67
CA ARG A 7 14.43 -1.03 19.30
C ARG A 7 15.67 -1.12 20.19
N ASN A 8 16.49 -0.06 20.21
CA ASN A 8 17.63 0.11 21.11
C ASN A 8 18.71 -1.00 21.08
N ASN A 9 18.87 -1.69 19.95
CA ASN A 9 19.83 -2.80 19.80
C ASN A 9 21.26 -2.38 19.40
N GLY A 10 21.58 -1.08 19.44
CA GLY A 10 22.88 -0.52 19.07
C GLY A 10 23.18 -0.49 17.56
N ARG A 11 22.25 -0.92 16.70
CA ARG A 11 22.39 -0.91 15.23
C ARG A 11 21.32 -0.05 14.58
N ARG A 12 21.59 0.45 13.37
CA ARG A 12 20.57 1.07 12.53
C ARG A 12 19.68 -0.03 11.93
N VAL A 13 18.39 0.05 12.20
CA VAL A 13 17.37 -0.81 11.59
C VAL A 13 16.67 -0.01 10.49
N LEU A 14 16.72 -0.51 9.25
CA LEU A 14 16.00 0.09 8.13
C LEU A 14 14.53 -0.30 8.17
N THR A 15 13.67 0.65 7.84
CA THR A 15 12.21 0.51 7.82
C THR A 15 11.68 0.67 6.40
N TYR A 16 10.41 0.35 6.17
CA TYR A 16 9.75 0.63 4.89
C TYR A 16 9.87 2.11 4.48
N SER A 17 9.91 3.03 5.44
CA SER A 17 10.09 4.46 5.18
C SER A 17 11.49 4.83 4.68
N ASP A 18 12.48 3.94 4.81
CA ASP A 18 13.82 4.13 4.26
C ASP A 18 13.91 3.70 2.79
N LEU A 19 12.89 3.03 2.23
CA LEU A 19 12.86 2.68 0.82
C LEU A 19 12.83 3.94 -0.04
N LYS A 20 13.73 4.01 -1.01
CA LYS A 20 13.85 5.11 -1.97
C LYS A 20 14.12 4.55 -3.35
N SER A 21 13.66 5.26 -4.37
CA SER A 21 14.02 4.95 -5.76
C SER A 21 15.53 5.08 -5.95
N THR A 22 16.12 4.18 -6.73
CA THR A 22 17.54 4.27 -7.13
C THR A 22 17.77 5.28 -8.26
N PHE A 23 16.69 5.81 -8.85
CA PHE A 23 16.70 6.80 -9.91
C PHE A 23 15.74 7.96 -9.60
N GLN A 24 15.98 9.12 -10.21
CA GLN A 24 15.09 10.27 -10.09
C GLN A 24 13.70 9.95 -10.67
N ASP A 25 12.67 10.66 -10.20
CA ASP A 25 11.32 10.50 -10.76
C ASP A 25 11.33 10.72 -12.28
N PRO A 26 11.04 9.68 -13.09
CA PRO A 26 11.14 9.77 -14.55
C PRO A 26 10.02 10.60 -15.17
N ASP A 27 8.96 10.92 -14.42
CA ASP A 27 7.74 11.52 -14.95
C ASP A 27 7.51 12.97 -14.48
N GLY A 28 7.94 13.36 -13.27
CA GLY A 28 7.92 14.74 -12.74
C GLY A 28 6.55 15.46 -12.64
N ARG A 29 5.52 15.01 -13.36
CA ARG A 29 4.14 15.54 -13.34
C ARG A 29 3.48 15.33 -11.97
N GLU A 30 2.59 16.21 -11.52
CA GLU A 30 1.74 15.85 -10.38
C GLU A 30 0.73 14.77 -10.77
N PRO A 31 0.28 13.90 -9.83
CA PRO A 31 -0.78 12.93 -10.11
C PRO A 31 -2.07 13.61 -10.56
N ASN A 32 -2.65 13.14 -11.67
CA ASN A 32 -3.94 13.62 -12.18
C ASN A 32 -5.11 13.18 -11.28
N ARG A 33 -4.94 12.04 -10.59
CA ARG A 33 -5.95 11.44 -9.73
C ARG A 33 -5.27 10.61 -8.64
N THR A 34 -5.85 10.65 -7.45
CA THR A 34 -5.49 9.76 -6.34
C THR A 34 -6.61 8.75 -6.14
N ILE A 35 -6.26 7.48 -5.96
CA ILE A 35 -7.18 6.40 -5.59
C ILE A 35 -6.70 5.84 -4.26
N GLU A 36 -7.55 5.89 -3.25
CA GLU A 36 -7.31 5.24 -1.97
C GLU A 36 -8.08 3.93 -1.90
N LEU A 37 -7.39 2.86 -1.52
CA LEU A 37 -7.95 1.52 -1.39
C LEU A 37 -7.67 1.01 0.02
N HIS A 38 -8.75 0.69 0.73
CA HIS A 38 -8.70 0.03 2.02
C HIS A 38 -8.69 -1.48 1.82
N LEU A 39 -7.63 -2.12 2.29
CA LEU A 39 -7.40 -3.55 2.20
C LEU A 39 -7.83 -4.18 3.52
N THR A 40 -8.71 -5.18 3.44
CA THR A 40 -9.06 -6.00 4.60
C THR A 40 -8.81 -7.46 4.28
N GLY A 41 -8.03 -8.13 5.12
CA GLY A 41 -7.84 -9.58 5.10
C GLY A 41 -8.53 -10.23 6.29
N HIS A 42 -9.14 -11.39 6.08
CA HIS A 42 -9.64 -12.24 7.16
C HIS A 42 -8.87 -13.56 7.10
N MET A 43 -7.88 -13.74 7.98
CA MET A 43 -6.92 -14.84 7.89
C MET A 43 -7.57 -16.22 8.10
N GLU A 44 -8.54 -16.36 9.00
CA GLU A 44 -9.24 -17.65 9.22
C GLU A 44 -10.05 -18.13 8.01
N LYS A 45 -10.62 -17.17 7.27
CA LYS A 45 -11.48 -17.44 6.11
C LYS A 45 -10.74 -17.31 4.80
N PHE A 46 -9.45 -16.95 4.85
CA PHE A 46 -8.62 -16.61 3.70
C PHE A 46 -9.36 -15.75 2.67
N SER A 47 -10.03 -14.70 3.14
CA SER A 47 -10.79 -13.79 2.28
C SER A 47 -10.19 -12.39 2.31
N TRP A 48 -10.17 -11.74 1.15
CA TRP A 48 -9.66 -10.38 0.97
C TRP A 48 -10.71 -9.48 0.35
N SER A 49 -10.70 -8.22 0.75
CA SER A 49 -11.59 -7.19 0.21
C SER A 49 -10.85 -5.88 -0.04
N PHE A 50 -11.40 -5.11 -0.98
CA PHE A 50 -11.06 -3.73 -1.26
C PHE A 50 -12.28 -2.87 -0.92
N ASN A 51 -12.13 -1.87 -0.06
CA ASN A 51 -13.21 -0.96 0.36
C ASN A 51 -14.47 -1.72 0.83
N GLY A 52 -14.30 -2.84 1.53
CA GLY A 52 -15.38 -3.70 2.01
C GLY A 52 -15.98 -4.67 0.97
N ILE A 53 -15.58 -4.58 -0.31
CA ILE A 53 -16.04 -5.47 -1.38
C ILE A 53 -15.08 -6.64 -1.53
N LYS A 54 -15.59 -7.88 -1.48
CA LYS A 54 -14.76 -9.08 -1.69
C LYS A 54 -14.04 -8.99 -3.03
N PHE A 55 -12.79 -9.44 -3.07
CA PHE A 55 -11.99 -9.40 -4.29
C PHE A 55 -12.67 -10.09 -5.49
N SER A 56 -13.39 -11.20 -5.27
CA SER A 56 -14.13 -11.91 -6.31
C SER A 56 -15.23 -11.06 -6.97
N ASP A 57 -15.76 -10.10 -6.24
CA ASP A 57 -16.90 -9.28 -6.63
C ASP A 57 -16.46 -7.83 -6.97
N ALA A 58 -15.16 -7.54 -6.85
CA ALA A 58 -14.61 -6.22 -7.05
C ALA A 58 -14.49 -5.90 -8.55
N GLU A 59 -14.94 -4.70 -8.93
CA GLU A 59 -14.73 -4.21 -10.29
C GLU A 59 -13.26 -3.77 -10.50
N PRO A 60 -12.71 -3.94 -11.72
CA PRO A 60 -11.36 -3.49 -12.02
C PRO A 60 -11.27 -1.96 -12.02
N LEU A 61 -10.13 -1.43 -11.55
CA LEU A 61 -9.83 -0.01 -11.70
C LEU A 61 -9.64 0.33 -13.18
N ARG A 62 -10.47 1.27 -13.67
CA ARG A 62 -10.36 1.78 -15.04
C ARG A 62 -9.37 2.94 -15.08
N LEU A 63 -8.30 2.73 -15.85
CA LEU A 63 -7.24 3.71 -16.04
C LEU A 63 -7.26 4.28 -17.47
N LYS A 64 -6.81 5.52 -17.63
CA LYS A 64 -6.62 6.20 -18.91
C LYS A 64 -5.16 6.10 -19.33
N TYR A 65 -4.92 5.76 -20.59
CA TYR A 65 -3.57 5.71 -21.13
C TYR A 65 -2.84 7.06 -20.92
N GLY A 66 -1.61 7.00 -20.40
CA GLY A 66 -0.77 8.17 -20.14
C GLY A 66 -1.11 8.97 -18.87
N GLU A 67 -2.14 8.58 -18.09
CA GLU A 67 -2.46 9.26 -16.84
C GLU A 67 -1.43 8.95 -15.75
N ARG A 68 -1.11 9.96 -14.92
CA ARG A 68 -0.31 9.75 -13.72
C ARG A 68 -1.23 9.58 -12.52
N LEU A 69 -1.17 8.43 -11.86
CA LEU A 69 -2.00 8.09 -10.71
C LEU A 69 -1.17 7.98 -9.44
N ARG A 70 -1.77 8.36 -8.33
CA ARG A 70 -1.32 7.95 -7.00
C ARG A 70 -2.30 6.91 -6.47
N ILE A 71 -1.80 5.72 -6.16
CA ILE A 71 -2.59 4.69 -5.47
C ILE A 71 -2.09 4.63 -4.03
N THR A 72 -2.99 4.91 -3.09
CA THR A 72 -2.75 4.74 -1.66
C THR A 72 -3.40 3.43 -1.22
N LEU A 73 -2.60 2.52 -0.66
CA LEU A 73 -3.09 1.28 -0.08
C LEU A 73 -3.06 1.42 1.45
N VAL A 74 -4.23 1.33 2.07
CA VAL A 74 -4.39 1.38 3.53
C VAL A 74 -4.73 -0.03 4.00
N ASN A 75 -3.93 -0.61 4.89
CA ASN A 75 -4.24 -1.94 5.42
C ASN A 75 -5.03 -1.82 6.72
N ASP A 76 -6.31 -2.17 6.66
CA ASP A 76 -7.25 -2.18 7.79
C ASP A 76 -7.43 -3.58 8.40
N THR A 77 -6.60 -4.54 8.01
CA THR A 77 -6.63 -5.89 8.57
C THR A 77 -6.29 -5.83 10.05
N MET A 78 -7.26 -6.20 10.89
CA MET A 78 -7.01 -6.45 12.30
C MET A 78 -6.33 -7.81 12.45
N MET A 79 -5.11 -7.82 12.98
CA MET A 79 -4.44 -9.04 13.44
C MET A 79 -4.86 -9.29 14.88
N THR A 80 -6.01 -9.95 15.07
CA THR A 80 -6.39 -10.56 16.36
C THR A 80 -5.90 -11.99 16.41
#